data_AF-A0A2M6WCZ9-F1
#
_entry.id   AF-A0A2M6WCZ9-F1
#
_cell.length_a   1.000
_cell.length_b   1.000
_cell.length_c   1.000
_cell.angle_alpha   90.00
_cell.angle_beta   90.00
_cell.angle_gamma   90.00
#
_symmetry.space_group_name_H-M   'P 1'
#
loop_
_entity.id
_entity.type
_entity.pdbx_description
1 polymer ?
#
loop_
_entity_poly.entity_id
_entity_poly.type
_entity_poly.pdbx_seq_one_letter_code
_entity_poly.pdbx_strand_id
1 'polypeptide(L)'
;MKKIFFIIIFLLLLSFSLPAQALEPVDVYLFHSQDCPHCQKELEFLDYLIQTDPLVRLHEFEVTQSQENRELFKKVGSELKASVSGVPFTVIGSQVIIGYSEQTTSKQLEREIKRCQEIGCEDKVGQIIAGQIVEVSDSQDQANQVLPETISLPIFGEIALKNFSLPLLTIMIGALDGFNPCAMWVLLFLISLLLGMENRTRMWILGTVFIIASAAVYFVFMAAWLNILLFIGFIVWVRLIIGLVALASGGYHLREYWKNKNGTCKVTGNERRQKIFARLKAITQNKTFFIALIGIILLAFAVNLVELICSAGLPAVYTQILTLSDLSHLSY
;
A
#
# COMPACT_ATOMS: atom_id res chain seq x y z
N MET A 1 58.41 -17.19 43.78
CA MET A 1 56.97 -17.39 43.48
C MET A 1 56.13 -16.12 43.69
N LYS A 2 56.19 -15.42 44.84
CA LYS A 2 55.41 -14.18 45.09
C LYS A 2 55.62 -13.04 44.06
N LYS A 3 56.85 -12.84 43.55
CA LYS A 3 57.14 -11.81 42.53
C LYS A 3 56.54 -12.13 41.15
N ILE A 4 56.48 -13.41 40.77
CA ILE A 4 55.89 -13.85 39.49
C ILE A 4 54.37 -13.71 39.53
N PHE A 5 53.75 -14.01 40.67
CA PHE A 5 52.32 -13.80 40.89
C PHE A 5 51.91 -12.33 40.75
N PHE A 6 52.73 -11.40 41.26
CA PHE A 6 52.47 -9.96 41.14
C PHE A 6 52.62 -9.44 39.71
N ILE A 7 53.58 -9.98 38.94
CA ILE A 7 53.77 -9.63 37.52
C ILE A 7 52.60 -10.15 36.68
N ILE A 8 52.11 -11.36 36.94
CA ILE A 8 50.96 -11.93 36.22
C ILE A 8 49.69 -11.13 36.53
N ILE A 9 49.45 -10.76 37.79
CA ILE A 9 48.31 -9.90 38.16
C ILE A 9 48.39 -8.52 37.51
N PHE A 10 49.59 -7.92 37.44
CA PHE A 10 49.79 -6.63 36.79
C PHE A 10 49.56 -6.71 35.26
N LEU A 11 50.01 -7.79 34.61
CA LEU A 11 49.73 -8.03 33.19
C LEU A 11 48.24 -8.31 32.92
N LEU A 12 47.54 -8.97 33.84
CA LEU A 12 46.10 -9.26 33.73
C LEU A 12 45.23 -8.01 33.93
N LEU A 13 45.70 -7.05 34.74
CA LEU A 13 45.04 -5.75 34.93
C LEU A 13 45.24 -4.80 33.73
N LEU A 14 46.39 -4.89 33.05
CA LEU A 14 46.67 -4.13 31.82
C LEU A 14 45.89 -4.63 30.59
N SER A 15 45.37 -5.85 30.63
CA SER A 15 44.57 -6.43 29.53
C SER A 15 43.06 -6.16 29.65
N PHE A 16 42.62 -5.45 30.70
CA PHE A 16 41.21 -5.12 30.94
C PHE A 16 40.80 -3.69 30.53
N SER A 17 41.66 -2.96 29.81
CA SER A 17 41.28 -1.71 29.14
C SER A 17 40.47 -2.02 27.87
N LEU A 18 39.17 -2.28 28.05
CA LEU A 18 38.20 -2.20 26.95
C LEU A 18 38.17 -0.75 26.45
N PRO A 19 38.29 -0.50 25.13
CA PRO A 19 38.02 0.83 24.60
C PRO A 19 36.55 1.14 24.89
N ALA A 20 36.29 2.11 25.75
CA ALA A 20 34.97 2.71 25.87
C ALA A 20 34.71 3.46 24.56
N GLN A 21 33.88 2.90 23.68
CA GLN A 21 33.31 3.66 22.56
C GLN A 21 32.47 4.78 23.18
N ALA A 22 32.94 6.02 23.03
CA ALA A 22 32.15 7.18 23.39
C ALA A 22 30.98 7.26 22.40
N LEU A 23 29.75 7.29 22.92
CA LEU A 23 28.56 7.50 22.11
C LEU A 23 28.59 8.95 21.60
N GLU A 24 28.44 9.12 20.29
CA GLU A 24 28.43 10.44 19.65
C GLU A 24 27.03 11.09 19.71
N PRO A 25 26.91 12.42 19.88
CA PRO A 25 25.65 13.12 19.73
C PRO A 25 25.07 12.95 18.32
N VAL A 26 23.75 12.85 18.21
CA VAL A 26 23.04 12.65 16.94
C VAL A 26 22.04 13.78 16.72
N ASP A 27 22.19 14.47 15.59
CA ASP A 27 21.24 15.47 15.13
C ASP A 27 20.13 14.82 14.29
N VAL A 28 18.89 15.12 14.68
CA VAL A 28 17.66 14.67 14.04
C VAL A 28 16.96 15.90 13.49
N TYR A 29 16.77 15.97 12.17
CA TYR A 29 16.14 17.10 11.50
C TYR A 29 14.74 16.72 11.05
N LEU A 30 13.71 17.35 11.62
CA LEU A 30 12.31 17.08 11.30
C LEU A 30 11.68 18.26 10.56
N PHE A 31 11.25 18.02 9.32
CA PHE A 31 10.39 18.93 8.57
C PHE A 31 8.93 18.54 8.77
N HIS A 32 8.12 19.46 9.29
CA HIS A 32 6.76 19.19 9.72
C HIS A 32 5.78 20.32 9.37
N SER A 33 4.49 20.04 9.55
CA SER A 33 3.41 21.02 9.42
C SER A 33 2.56 21.03 10.68
N GLN A 34 2.02 22.19 11.05
CA GLN A 34 1.09 22.31 12.20
C GLN A 34 -0.21 21.51 12.00
N ASP A 35 -0.69 21.41 10.75
CA ASP A 35 -1.95 20.75 10.40
C ASP A 35 -1.81 19.25 10.09
N CYS A 36 -0.70 18.64 10.53
CA CYS A 36 -0.32 17.26 10.22
C CYS A 36 -0.42 16.36 11.48
N PRO A 37 -1.45 15.50 11.61
CA PRO A 37 -1.61 14.63 12.78
C PRO A 37 -0.46 13.64 12.99
N HIS A 38 0.13 13.15 11.90
CA HIS A 38 1.28 12.24 11.97
C HIS A 38 2.55 12.95 12.45
N CYS A 39 2.70 14.23 12.12
CA CYS A 39 3.83 15.05 12.57
C CYS A 39 3.76 15.30 14.08
N GLN A 40 2.57 15.56 14.61
CA GLN A 40 2.37 15.74 16.06
C GLN A 40 2.75 14.47 16.83
N LYS A 41 2.37 13.29 16.34
CA LYS A 41 2.74 12.01 16.95
C LYS A 41 4.24 11.72 16.89
N GLU A 42 4.91 12.12 15.82
CA GLU A 42 6.36 11.98 15.71
C GLU A 42 7.08 12.93 16.68
N LEU A 43 6.61 14.17 16.80
CA LEU A 43 7.11 15.15 17.77
C LEU A 43 6.98 14.64 19.21
N GLU A 44 5.79 14.14 19.59
CA GLU A 44 5.58 13.56 20.93
C GLU A 44 6.58 12.42 21.23
N PHE A 45 6.90 11.61 20.22
CA PHE A 45 7.85 10.52 20.34
C PHE A 45 9.30 11.00 20.43
N LEU A 46 9.70 11.97 19.60
CA LEU A 46 11.04 12.55 19.62
C LEU A 46 11.27 13.33 20.92
N ASP A 47 10.27 14.03 21.44
CA ASP A 47 10.31 14.70 22.75
C ASP A 47 10.55 13.71 23.89
N TYR A 48 9.86 12.55 23.85
CA TYR A 48 10.12 11.47 24.79
C TYR A 48 11.57 10.96 24.67
N LEU A 49 12.08 10.78 23.44
CA LEU A 49 13.45 10.32 23.23
C LEU A 49 14.49 11.30 23.77
N ILE A 50 14.36 12.60 23.51
CA ILE A 50 15.29 13.63 24.00
C ILE A 50 15.34 13.65 25.53
N GLN A 51 14.21 13.41 26.21
CA GLN A 51 14.17 13.34 27.67
C GLN A 51 14.89 12.10 28.21
N THR A 52 14.86 10.99 27.48
CA THR A 52 15.50 9.73 27.88
C THR A 52 16.94 9.58 27.40
N ASP A 53 17.32 10.29 26.35
CA ASP A 53 18.61 10.22 25.69
C ASP A 53 19.15 11.62 25.36
N PRO A 54 20.03 12.17 26.23
CA PRO A 54 20.55 13.53 26.07
C PRO A 54 21.52 13.68 24.90
N LEU A 55 21.89 12.59 24.21
CA LEU A 55 22.73 12.64 23.00
C LEU A 55 21.91 12.96 21.75
N VAL A 56 20.58 12.90 21.81
CA VAL A 56 19.70 13.23 20.68
C VAL A 56 19.41 14.74 20.66
N ARG A 57 19.69 15.39 19.52
CA ARG A 57 19.41 16.81 19.28
C ARG A 57 18.38 16.95 18.17
N LEU A 58 17.19 17.42 18.52
CA LEU A 58 16.12 17.64 17.55
C LEU A 58 16.17 19.07 16.99
N HIS A 59 16.09 19.17 15.66
CA HIS A 59 15.96 20.41 14.91
C HIS A 59 14.64 20.37 14.13
N GLU A 60 13.69 21.23 14.50
CA GLU A 60 12.36 21.28 13.90
C GLU A 60 12.24 22.40 12.86
N PHE A 61 11.63 22.09 11.71
CA PHE A 61 11.38 23.03 10.63
C PHE A 61 9.91 22.97 10.20
N GLU A 62 9.13 23.94 10.65
CA GLU A 62 7.74 24.10 10.22
C GLU A 62 7.69 24.66 8.78
N VAL A 63 7.12 23.90 7.85
CA VAL A 63 7.15 24.23 6.40
C VAL A 63 5.87 24.88 5.89
N THR A 64 4.76 24.91 6.62
CA THR A 64 3.50 25.49 6.09
C THR A 64 3.51 27.02 6.17
N GLN A 65 4.07 27.61 7.22
CA GLN A 65 4.06 29.04 7.47
C GLN A 65 5.40 29.70 7.11
N SER A 66 6.52 28.97 7.16
CA SER A 66 7.84 29.51 6.81
C SER A 66 8.25 29.24 5.36
N GLN A 67 8.43 30.30 4.57
CA GLN A 67 8.97 30.19 3.20
C GLN A 67 10.42 29.70 3.19
N GLU A 68 11.23 30.17 4.12
CA GLU A 68 12.63 29.78 4.28
C GLU A 68 12.76 28.27 4.55
N ASN A 69 11.95 27.74 5.47
CA ASN A 69 11.95 26.31 5.79
C ASN A 69 11.46 25.46 4.61
N ARG A 70 10.52 25.95 3.80
CA ARG A 70 10.10 25.26 2.55
C ARG A 70 11.23 25.18 1.54
N GLU A 71 12.00 26.24 1.41
CA GLU A 71 13.14 26.28 0.49
C GLU A 71 14.25 25.36 0.98
N LEU A 72 14.54 25.37 2.28
CA LEU A 72 15.45 24.41 2.91
C LEU A 72 14.97 22.97 2.71
N PHE A 73 13.68 22.69 2.92
CA PHE A 73 13.10 21.36 2.74
C PHE A 73 13.29 20.83 1.31
N LYS A 74 13.03 21.68 0.30
CA LYS A 74 13.27 21.34 -1.11
C LYS A 74 14.75 21.12 -1.40
N LYS A 75 15.62 21.98 -0.85
CA LYS A 75 17.08 21.89 -1.02
C LYS A 75 17.62 20.59 -0.43
N VAL A 76 17.24 20.26 0.81
CA VAL A 76 17.62 19.02 1.49
C VAL A 76 17.16 17.80 0.71
N GLY A 77 15.90 17.77 0.25
CA GLY A 77 15.42 16.67 -0.59
C GLY A 77 16.18 16.52 -1.91
N SER A 78 16.53 17.63 -2.56
CA SER A 78 17.32 17.62 -3.79
C SER A 78 18.74 17.07 -3.57
N GLU A 79 19.45 17.56 -2.55
CA GLU A 79 20.83 17.15 -2.24
C GLU A 79 20.90 15.68 -1.80
N LEU A 80 19.90 15.21 -1.05
CA LEU A 80 19.81 13.82 -0.61
C LEU A 80 19.14 12.90 -1.65
N LYS A 81 18.79 13.41 -2.84
CA LYS A 81 18.06 12.69 -3.90
C LYS A 81 16.79 11.99 -3.39
N ALA A 82 16.12 12.59 -2.40
CA ALA A 82 14.91 12.08 -1.79
C ALA A 82 13.66 12.76 -2.33
N SER A 83 12.57 12.00 -2.47
CA SER A 83 11.28 12.55 -2.89
C SER A 83 10.67 13.42 -1.79
N VAL A 84 10.46 14.70 -2.08
CA VAL A 84 9.84 15.69 -1.18
C VAL A 84 8.31 15.63 -1.36
N SER A 85 7.70 14.48 -1.07
CA SER A 85 6.28 14.22 -1.36
C SER A 85 5.32 14.58 -0.21
N GLY A 86 5.82 14.79 1.01
CA GLY A 86 4.99 15.13 2.17
C GLY A 86 5.77 15.23 3.48
N VAL A 87 5.05 15.54 4.56
CA VAL A 87 5.55 15.60 5.94
C VAL A 87 4.79 14.58 6.82
N PRO A 88 5.35 14.09 7.94
CA PRO A 88 6.68 14.42 8.48
C PRO A 88 7.81 13.86 7.62
N PHE A 89 8.92 14.60 7.53
CA PHE A 89 10.12 14.19 6.83
C PHE A 89 11.31 14.38 7.76
N THR A 90 11.95 13.28 8.13
CA THR A 90 12.98 13.23 9.16
C THR A 90 14.30 12.76 8.57
N VAL A 91 15.37 13.48 8.88
CA VAL A 91 16.73 13.15 8.41
C VAL A 91 17.64 12.90 9.60
N ILE A 92 18.35 11.77 9.55
CA ILE A 92 19.34 11.37 10.56
C ILE A 92 20.59 10.91 9.82
N GLY A 93 21.66 11.71 9.90
CA GLY A 93 22.86 11.50 9.10
C GLY A 93 22.54 11.59 7.60
N SER A 94 22.69 10.47 6.89
CA SER A 94 22.32 10.33 5.46
C SER A 94 20.96 9.66 5.24
N GLN A 95 20.31 9.16 6.29
CA GLN A 95 19.05 8.44 6.17
C GLN A 95 17.86 9.41 6.19
N VAL A 96 16.94 9.18 5.25
CA VAL A 96 15.70 9.96 5.10
C VAL A 96 14.51 9.05 5.41
N ILE A 97 13.65 9.51 6.32
CA ILE A 97 12.46 8.80 6.78
C ILE A 97 11.24 9.69 6.49
N ILE A 98 10.26 9.15 5.77
CA ILE A 98 9.07 9.90 5.34
C ILE A 98 7.82 9.26 5.93
N GLY A 99 7.03 10.07 6.66
CA GLY A 99 5.81 9.65 7.32
C GLY A 99 6.06 8.95 8.66
N TYR A 100 5.04 8.98 9.53
CA TYR A 100 5.15 8.43 10.88
C TYR A 100 4.04 7.45 11.23
N SER A 101 4.47 6.32 11.80
CA SER A 101 3.63 5.37 12.52
C SER A 101 4.32 4.94 13.84
N GLU A 102 3.53 4.82 14.91
CA GLU A 102 4.02 4.41 16.25
C GLU A 102 4.59 2.99 16.29
N GLN A 103 4.32 2.16 15.28
CA GLN A 103 4.67 0.74 15.29
C GLN A 103 5.90 0.44 14.44
N THR A 104 6.08 1.17 13.34
CA THR A 104 7.14 0.94 12.36
C THR A 104 8.17 2.06 12.38
N THR A 105 7.73 3.30 12.18
CA THR A 105 8.64 4.45 12.05
C THR A 105 9.36 4.76 13.36
N SER A 106 8.67 4.67 14.50
CA SER A 106 9.27 4.83 15.83
C SER A 106 10.50 3.95 16.04
N LYS A 107 10.38 2.65 15.72
CA LYS A 107 11.48 1.68 15.81
C LYS A 107 12.57 1.95 14.79
N GLN A 108 12.23 2.47 13.62
CA GLN A 108 13.22 2.86 12.61
C GLN A 108 14.04 4.05 13.10
N LEU A 109 13.40 5.09 13.63
CA LEU A 109 14.07 6.24 14.23
C LEU A 109 15.00 5.82 15.37
N GLU A 110 14.54 5.00 16.31
CA GLU A 110 15.38 4.48 17.39
C GLU A 110 16.59 3.69 16.88
N ARG A 111 16.41 2.85 15.84
CA ARG A 111 17.50 2.08 15.26
C ARG A 111 18.54 2.98 14.59
N GLU A 112 18.10 3.97 13.82
CA GLU A 112 19.01 4.89 13.15
C GLU A 112 19.75 5.80 14.13
N ILE A 113 19.08 6.30 15.17
CA ILE A 113 19.72 7.07 16.24
C ILE A 113 20.81 6.23 16.90
N LYS A 114 20.50 5.01 17.34
CA LYS A 114 21.48 4.11 17.97
C LYS A 114 22.65 3.79 17.04
N ARG A 115 22.38 3.50 15.77
CA ARG A 115 23.44 3.25 14.77
C ARG A 115 24.37 4.46 14.65
N CYS A 116 23.81 5.68 14.60
CA CYS A 116 24.58 6.90 14.52
C CYS A 116 25.38 7.19 15.80
N GLN A 117 24.87 6.83 16.97
CA GLN A 117 25.61 6.97 18.23
C GLN A 117 26.80 5.97 18.33
N GLU A 118 26.62 4.74 17.82
CA GLU A 118 27.62 3.68 17.90
C GLU A 118 28.75 3.80 16.87
N ILE A 119 28.42 4.19 15.63
CA ILE A 119 29.34 4.18 14.49
C ILE A 119 29.69 5.61 14.03
N GLY A 120 28.94 6.62 14.48
CA GLY A 120 29.01 7.99 14.00
C GLY A 120 28.21 8.19 12.71
N CYS A 121 27.60 9.36 12.59
CA CYS A 121 26.93 9.80 11.37
C CYS A 121 27.39 11.21 10.99
N GLU A 122 27.54 11.42 9.69
CA GLU A 122 27.85 12.73 9.16
C GLU A 122 26.58 13.58 9.10
N ASP A 123 26.61 14.78 9.68
CA ASP A 123 25.48 15.71 9.67
C ASP A 123 25.32 16.39 8.30
N LYS A 124 24.67 15.68 7.37
CA LYS A 124 24.44 16.18 6.01
C LYS A 124 23.53 17.40 5.97
N VAL A 125 22.50 17.48 6.83
CA VAL A 125 21.58 18.63 6.83
C VAL A 125 22.27 19.87 7.41
N GLY A 126 23.05 19.72 8.48
CA GLY A 126 23.87 20.79 9.03
C GLY A 126 24.86 21.35 8.00
N GLN A 127 25.49 20.48 7.19
CA GLN A 127 26.35 20.91 6.07
C GLN A 127 25.58 21.70 4.98
N ILE A 128 24.37 21.26 4.64
CA ILE A 128 23.51 21.94 3.65
C ILE A 128 23.08 23.33 4.13
N ILE A 129 22.78 23.46 5.43
CA ILE A 129 22.47 24.74 6.09
C ILE A 129 23.71 25.64 6.13
N ALA A 130 24.89 25.08 6.41
CA ALA A 130 26.16 25.80 6.44
C ALA A 130 26.71 26.18 5.04
N GLY A 131 26.06 25.74 3.96
CA GLY A 131 26.43 26.08 2.58
C GLY A 131 27.68 25.35 2.06
N GLN A 132 28.03 24.20 2.66
CA GLN A 132 29.12 23.35 2.19
C GLN A 132 28.66 22.43 1.06
N ILE A 133 29.53 22.18 0.07
CA ILE A 133 29.24 21.24 -1.03
C ILE A 133 29.28 19.82 -0.47
N VAL A 134 28.13 19.15 -0.46
CA VAL A 134 28.02 17.78 0.02
C VAL A 134 28.54 16.84 -1.07
N GLU A 135 29.74 16.29 -0.88
CA GLU A 135 30.15 15.11 -1.64
C GLU A 135 29.34 13.92 -1.15
N VAL A 136 28.33 13.54 -1.94
CA VAL A 136 27.59 12.30 -1.74
C VAL A 136 28.55 11.17 -2.13
N SER A 137 29.20 10.58 -1.12
CA SER A 137 29.93 9.32 -1.30
C SER A 137 28.91 8.27 -1.75
N ASP A 138 29.07 7.81 -2.99
CA ASP A 138 28.23 6.82 -3.68
C ASP A 138 28.40 5.45 -3.02
N SER A 139 27.94 5.35 -1.78
CA SER A 139 27.58 4.09 -1.15
C SER A 139 26.21 3.79 -1.71
N GLN A 140 26.18 3.08 -2.83
CA GLN A 140 24.98 2.45 -3.36
C GLN A 140 24.48 1.41 -2.36
N ASP A 141 23.87 1.86 -1.27
CA ASP A 141 22.70 1.23 -0.71
C ASP A 141 21.58 2.22 -0.95
N GLN A 142 20.76 1.85 -1.92
CA GLN A 142 19.62 2.59 -2.42
C GLN A 142 18.91 3.30 -1.27
N ALA A 143 18.41 4.51 -1.54
CA ALA A 143 17.29 5.10 -0.81
C ALA A 143 16.16 4.07 -0.85
N ASN A 144 16.21 3.18 0.13
CA ASN A 144 15.39 2.02 0.21
C ASN A 144 14.09 2.59 0.75
N GLN A 145 13.18 2.95 -0.16
CA GLN A 145 11.76 2.89 0.15
C GLN A 145 11.48 1.42 0.43
N VAL A 146 11.88 0.97 1.62
CA VAL A 146 11.70 -0.39 2.08
C VAL A 146 10.20 -0.56 2.15
N LEU A 147 9.65 -1.29 1.18
CA LEU A 147 8.43 -2.07 1.36
C LEU A 147 8.37 -2.48 2.83
N PRO A 148 7.30 -2.22 3.60
CA PRO A 148 7.26 -2.69 4.97
C PRO A 148 7.67 -4.17 4.96
N GLU A 149 8.83 -4.44 5.57
CA GLU A 149 9.52 -5.73 5.42
C GLU A 149 8.61 -6.86 5.89
N THR A 150 7.56 -6.51 6.64
CA THR A 150 6.44 -7.34 7.02
C THR A 150 5.10 -6.56 6.90
N ILE A 151 4.09 -7.14 6.24
CA ILE A 151 2.68 -6.73 6.44
C ILE A 151 2.12 -7.57 7.58
N SER A 152 1.59 -6.93 8.61
CA SER A 152 0.89 -7.60 9.70
C SER A 152 -0.58 -7.84 9.30
N LEU A 153 -0.92 -9.10 9.02
CA LEU A 153 -2.31 -9.50 8.83
C LEU A 153 -2.90 -9.92 10.19
N PRO A 154 -4.14 -9.49 10.52
CA PRO A 154 -4.76 -9.73 11.83
C PRO A 154 -4.97 -11.22 12.18
N ILE A 155 -4.81 -12.12 11.21
CA ILE A 155 -4.98 -13.57 11.39
C ILE A 155 -3.68 -14.34 11.06
N PHE A 156 -2.87 -13.85 10.13
CA PHE A 156 -1.72 -14.60 9.59
C PHE A 156 -0.35 -14.12 10.09
N GLY A 157 -0.31 -13.08 10.94
CA GLY A 157 0.95 -12.56 11.49
C GLY A 157 1.75 -11.72 10.49
N GLU A 158 3.04 -11.58 10.75
CA GLU A 158 3.98 -10.79 9.95
C GLU A 158 4.41 -11.55 8.68
N ILE A 159 4.01 -11.06 7.49
CA ILE A 159 4.38 -11.67 6.20
C ILE A 159 5.40 -10.79 5.50
N ALA A 160 6.59 -11.35 5.25
CA ALA A 160 7.65 -10.63 4.57
C ALA A 160 7.41 -10.54 3.06
N LEU A 161 7.11 -9.33 2.57
CA LEU A 161 6.83 -9.06 1.16
C LEU A 161 8.03 -9.29 0.24
N LYS A 162 9.25 -9.16 0.77
CA LYS A 162 10.52 -9.31 0.02
C LYS A 162 10.76 -10.74 -0.50
N ASN A 163 10.05 -11.73 0.04
CA ASN A 163 10.23 -13.14 -0.35
C ASN A 163 9.36 -13.56 -1.56
N PHE A 164 8.45 -12.71 -2.01
CA PHE A 164 7.57 -13.02 -3.14
C PHE A 164 8.07 -12.34 -4.42
N SER A 165 8.21 -13.10 -5.49
CA SER A 165 8.48 -12.52 -6.81
C SER A 165 7.27 -11.72 -7.28
N LEU A 166 7.50 -10.61 -8.00
CA LEU A 166 6.43 -9.78 -8.55
C LEU A 166 5.38 -10.58 -9.33
N PRO A 167 5.72 -11.54 -10.22
CA PRO A 167 4.73 -12.35 -10.91
C PRO A 167 3.85 -13.19 -9.97
N LEU A 168 4.43 -13.73 -8.89
CA LEU A 168 3.68 -14.50 -7.90
C LEU A 168 2.72 -13.60 -7.13
N LEU A 169 3.16 -12.39 -6.79
CA LEU A 169 2.32 -11.37 -6.16
C LEU A 169 1.17 -10.95 -7.07
N THR A 170 1.42 -10.74 -8.38
CA THR A 170 0.39 -10.44 -9.37
C THR A 170 -0.68 -11.53 -9.42
N ILE A 171 -0.27 -12.80 -9.44
CA ILE A 171 -1.20 -13.95 -9.45
C ILE A 171 -2.02 -13.98 -8.16
N MET A 172 -1.39 -13.77 -7.00
CA MET A 172 -2.10 -13.77 -5.73
C MET A 172 -3.11 -12.63 -5.62
N ILE A 173 -2.70 -11.39 -5.92
CA ILE A 173 -3.60 -10.23 -5.84
C ILE A 173 -4.72 -10.34 -6.88
N GLY A 174 -4.41 -10.76 -8.10
CA GLY A 174 -5.42 -11.00 -9.14
C GLY A 174 -6.41 -12.12 -8.75
N ALA A 175 -5.95 -13.17 -8.08
CA ALA A 175 -6.84 -14.21 -7.56
C ALA A 175 -7.73 -13.67 -6.43
N LEU A 176 -7.18 -12.89 -5.49
CA LEU A 176 -7.96 -12.28 -4.41
C LEU A 176 -9.01 -11.30 -4.95
N ASP A 177 -8.68 -10.53 -5.99
CA ASP A 177 -9.60 -9.61 -6.66
C ASP A 177 -10.71 -10.38 -7.40
N GLY A 178 -10.33 -11.41 -8.16
CA GLY A 178 -11.28 -12.26 -8.89
C GLY A 178 -12.22 -13.09 -8.00
N PHE A 179 -11.79 -13.44 -6.78
CA PHE A 179 -12.63 -14.10 -5.76
C PHE A 179 -13.45 -13.11 -4.91
N ASN A 180 -13.86 -11.99 -5.50
CA ASN A 180 -14.75 -11.02 -4.89
C ASN A 180 -16.24 -11.45 -5.02
N PRO A 181 -17.08 -11.31 -3.97
CA PRO A 181 -18.52 -11.56 -4.04
C PRO A 181 -19.23 -10.83 -5.20
N CYS A 182 -18.76 -9.65 -5.63
CA CYS A 182 -19.29 -8.93 -6.78
C CYS A 182 -18.97 -9.66 -8.11
N ALA A 183 -17.73 -10.12 -8.30
CA ALA A 183 -17.28 -10.82 -9.50
C ALA A 183 -17.85 -12.25 -9.61
N MET A 184 -18.00 -12.96 -8.49
CA MET A 184 -18.46 -14.36 -8.48
C MET A 184 -19.88 -14.53 -9.03
N TRP A 185 -20.82 -13.64 -8.67
CA TRP A 185 -22.20 -13.70 -9.18
C TRP A 185 -22.29 -13.41 -10.67
N VAL A 186 -21.46 -12.49 -11.16
CA VAL A 186 -21.34 -12.19 -12.58
C VAL A 186 -20.79 -13.39 -13.33
N LEU A 187 -19.74 -14.02 -12.79
CA LEU A 187 -19.15 -15.21 -13.39
C LEU A 187 -20.18 -16.34 -13.51
N LEU A 188 -20.96 -16.60 -12.46
CA LEU A 188 -22.04 -17.59 -12.50
C LEU A 188 -23.09 -17.25 -13.56
N PHE A 189 -23.48 -15.98 -13.67
CA PHE A 189 -24.39 -15.53 -14.71
C PHE A 189 -23.81 -15.76 -16.11
N LEU A 190 -22.55 -15.39 -16.33
CA LEU A 190 -21.85 -15.57 -17.61
C LEU A 190 -21.75 -17.05 -17.98
N ILE A 191 -21.31 -17.91 -17.05
CA ILE A 191 -21.24 -19.36 -17.26
C ILE A 191 -22.62 -19.92 -17.60
N SER A 192 -23.68 -19.52 -16.90
CA SER A 192 -25.05 -19.98 -17.18
C SER A 192 -25.54 -19.59 -18.58
N LEU A 193 -25.15 -18.39 -19.05
CA LEU A 193 -25.47 -17.90 -20.38
C LEU A 193 -24.68 -18.66 -21.45
N LEU A 194 -23.38 -18.90 -21.21
CA LEU A 194 -22.50 -19.58 -22.16
C LEU A 194 -22.83 -21.07 -22.29
N LEU A 195 -23.11 -21.78 -21.18
CA LEU A 195 -23.48 -23.19 -21.18
C LEU A 195 -24.79 -23.46 -21.93
N GLY A 196 -25.68 -22.47 -22.01
CA GLY A 196 -26.94 -22.56 -22.75
C GLY A 196 -26.83 -22.39 -24.26
N MET A 197 -25.62 -22.26 -24.82
CA MET A 197 -25.39 -22.11 -26.25
C MET A 197 -24.99 -23.42 -26.94
N GLU A 198 -25.67 -23.73 -28.03
CA GLU A 198 -25.44 -24.94 -28.84
C GLU A 198 -24.11 -24.88 -29.62
N ASN A 199 -23.67 -23.68 -30.04
CA ASN A 199 -22.48 -23.50 -30.87
C ASN A 199 -21.22 -23.26 -30.02
N ARG A 200 -20.33 -24.27 -29.98
CA ARG A 200 -19.05 -24.25 -29.24
C ARG A 200 -18.10 -23.15 -29.69
N THR A 201 -18.00 -22.87 -30.99
CA THR A 201 -17.10 -21.84 -31.52
C THR A 201 -17.56 -20.45 -31.08
N ARG A 202 -18.87 -20.19 -31.16
CA ARG A 202 -19.46 -18.93 -30.67
C ARG A 202 -19.24 -18.76 -29.16
N MET A 203 -19.34 -19.86 -28.39
CA MET A 203 -19.07 -19.87 -26.96
C MET A 203 -17.64 -19.44 -26.62
N TRP A 204 -16.64 -20.03 -27.28
CA TRP A 204 -15.24 -19.67 -27.07
C TRP A 204 -14.95 -18.23 -27.47
N ILE A 205 -15.46 -17.76 -28.62
CA ILE A 205 -15.20 -16.39 -29.06
C ILE A 205 -15.79 -15.38 -28.07
N LEU A 206 -17.05 -15.58 -27.66
CA LEU A 206 -17.74 -14.71 -26.73
C LEU A 206 -17.06 -14.70 -25.34
N GLY A 207 -16.62 -15.85 -24.85
CA GLY A 207 -15.87 -15.95 -23.60
C GLY A 207 -14.50 -15.26 -23.66
N THR A 208 -13.73 -15.49 -24.73
CA THR A 208 -12.42 -14.84 -24.91
C THR A 208 -12.55 -13.33 -25.06
N VAL A 209 -13.55 -12.85 -25.80
CA VAL A 209 -13.82 -11.41 -25.93
C VAL A 209 -14.18 -10.78 -24.59
N PHE A 210 -14.98 -11.47 -23.75
CA PHE A 210 -15.25 -11.01 -22.40
C PHE A 210 -13.96 -10.84 -21.59
N ILE A 211 -13.07 -11.85 -21.60
CA ILE A 211 -11.81 -11.83 -20.86
C ILE A 211 -10.89 -10.70 -21.35
N ILE A 212 -10.70 -10.56 -22.67
CA ILE A 212 -9.86 -9.52 -23.25
C ILE A 212 -10.43 -8.13 -22.95
N ALA A 213 -11.74 -7.93 -23.12
CA ALA A 213 -12.39 -6.66 -22.82
C ALA A 213 -12.27 -6.31 -21.33
N SER A 214 -12.45 -7.30 -20.45
CA SER A 214 -12.28 -7.15 -19.00
C SER A 214 -10.85 -6.72 -18.67
N ALA A 215 -9.84 -7.43 -19.19
CA ALA A 215 -8.44 -7.11 -18.97
C ALA A 215 -8.07 -5.71 -19.48
N ALA A 216 -8.56 -5.32 -20.66
CA ALA A 216 -8.32 -3.99 -21.22
C ALA A 216 -8.94 -2.88 -20.37
N VAL A 217 -10.20 -3.05 -19.93
CA VAL A 217 -10.88 -2.09 -19.06
C VAL A 217 -10.17 -1.98 -17.70
N TYR A 218 -9.80 -3.12 -17.11
CA TYR A 218 -9.06 -3.16 -15.85
C TYR A 218 -7.70 -2.46 -15.96
N PHE A 219 -6.95 -2.74 -17.02
CA PHE A 219 -5.68 -2.07 -17.30
C PHE A 219 -5.86 -0.55 -17.45
N VAL A 220 -6.88 -0.10 -18.20
CA VAL A 220 -7.19 1.33 -18.35
C VAL A 220 -7.49 1.97 -16.98
N PHE A 221 -8.24 1.28 -16.11
CA PHE A 221 -8.50 1.80 -14.77
C PHE A 221 -7.25 1.89 -13.91
N MET A 222 -6.37 0.88 -13.94
CA MET A 222 -5.09 0.93 -13.22
C MET A 222 -4.15 2.01 -13.78
N ALA A 223 -4.12 2.20 -15.10
CA ALA A 223 -3.28 3.22 -15.74
C ALA A 223 -3.80 4.65 -15.49
N ALA A 224 -5.13 4.84 -15.43
CA ALA A 224 -5.76 6.13 -15.17
C ALA A 224 -5.80 6.53 -13.67
N TRP A 225 -5.25 5.69 -12.79
CA TRP A 225 -5.35 5.80 -11.34
C TRP A 225 -4.70 7.06 -10.75
N LEU A 226 -3.70 7.64 -11.42
CA LEU A 226 -2.81 8.70 -10.90
C LEU A 226 -3.49 10.04 -10.56
N ASN A 227 -4.73 10.29 -10.98
CA ASN A 227 -5.50 11.49 -10.60
C ASN A 227 -6.70 11.20 -9.67
N ILE A 228 -6.93 9.92 -9.33
CA ILE A 228 -8.14 9.44 -8.64
C ILE A 228 -7.97 9.35 -7.12
N LEU A 229 -6.80 9.66 -6.55
CA LEU A 229 -6.60 9.73 -5.10
C LEU A 229 -7.52 10.77 -4.40
N LEU A 230 -8.07 11.75 -5.14
CA LEU A 230 -9.13 12.66 -4.67
C LEU A 230 -10.49 11.97 -4.44
N PHE A 231 -10.66 10.71 -4.88
CA PHE A 231 -11.89 9.92 -4.76
C PHE A 231 -11.92 9.02 -3.51
N ILE A 232 -10.83 8.96 -2.72
CA ILE A 232 -10.77 8.14 -1.49
C ILE A 232 -11.92 8.49 -0.52
N GLY A 233 -12.30 9.76 -0.44
CA GLY A 233 -13.43 10.21 0.38
C GLY A 233 -14.79 9.67 -0.11
N PHE A 234 -14.98 9.50 -1.42
CA PHE A 234 -16.21 8.98 -2.00
C PHE A 234 -16.36 7.45 -1.84
N ILE A 235 -15.24 6.70 -1.90
CA ILE A 235 -15.24 5.24 -1.77
C ILE A 235 -15.85 4.79 -0.42
N VAL A 236 -15.59 5.52 0.67
CA VAL A 236 -16.17 5.23 1.99
C VAL A 236 -17.70 5.28 1.96
N TRP A 237 -18.28 6.31 1.34
CA TRP A 237 -19.73 6.47 1.22
C TRP A 237 -20.35 5.38 0.34
N VAL A 238 -19.72 5.05 -0.79
CA VAL A 238 -20.22 3.99 -1.67
C VAL A 238 -20.19 2.63 -0.98
N ARG A 239 -19.12 2.33 -0.24
CA ARG A 239 -18.99 1.09 0.55
C ARG A 239 -20.06 1.00 1.63
N LEU A 240 -20.35 2.12 2.31
CA LEU A 240 -21.42 2.20 3.31
C LEU A 240 -22.79 1.96 2.68
N ILE A 241 -23.07 2.55 1.51
CA ILE A 241 -24.34 2.34 0.77
C ILE A 241 -24.48 0.88 0.36
N ILE A 242 -23.48 0.28 -0.27
CA ILE A 242 -23.51 -1.13 -0.69
C ILE A 242 -23.67 -2.04 0.53
N GLY A 243 -22.93 -1.78 1.61
CA GLY A 243 -23.06 -2.51 2.86
C GLY A 243 -24.47 -2.43 3.44
N LEU A 244 -25.09 -1.25 3.44
CA LEU A 244 -26.45 -1.05 3.92
C LEU A 244 -27.48 -1.78 3.04
N VAL A 245 -27.32 -1.76 1.71
CA VAL A 245 -28.16 -2.54 0.79
C VAL A 245 -27.98 -4.04 1.02
N ALA A 246 -26.75 -4.51 1.26
CA ALA A 246 -26.47 -5.91 1.56
C ALA A 246 -27.10 -6.33 2.89
N LEU A 247 -27.00 -5.50 3.94
CA LEU A 247 -27.63 -5.76 5.24
C LEU A 247 -29.16 -5.72 5.15
N ALA A 248 -29.73 -4.76 4.41
CA ALA A 248 -31.16 -4.67 4.20
C ALA A 248 -31.71 -5.86 3.40
N SER A 249 -31.02 -6.27 2.32
CA SER A 249 -31.40 -7.44 1.53
C SER A 249 -31.23 -8.74 2.32
N GLY A 250 -30.11 -8.91 3.04
CA GLY A 250 -29.88 -10.03 3.94
C GLY A 250 -30.92 -10.11 5.05
N GLY A 251 -31.22 -8.99 5.72
CA GLY A 251 -32.25 -8.90 6.75
C GLY A 251 -33.66 -9.17 6.21
N TYR A 252 -33.97 -8.71 5.00
CA TYR A 252 -35.22 -9.05 4.31
C TYR A 252 -35.33 -10.55 4.06
N HIS A 253 -34.28 -11.19 3.53
CA HIS A 253 -34.27 -12.62 3.28
C HIS A 253 -34.36 -13.46 4.57
N LEU A 254 -33.69 -13.03 5.64
CA LEU A 254 -33.74 -13.70 6.93
C LEU A 254 -35.12 -13.55 7.60
N ARG A 255 -35.73 -12.37 7.49
CA ARG A 255 -37.11 -12.11 7.94
C ARG A 255 -38.10 -12.95 7.16
N GLU A 256 -37.96 -13.05 5.84
CA GLU A 256 -38.82 -13.87 4.99
C GLU A 256 -38.68 -15.35 5.33
N TYR A 257 -37.47 -15.85 5.61
CA TYR A 257 -37.24 -17.22 6.06
C TYR A 257 -37.98 -17.54 7.37
N TRP A 258 -37.93 -16.64 8.36
CA TRP A 258 -38.64 -16.85 9.62
C TRP A 258 -40.17 -16.66 9.51
N LYS A 259 -40.63 -15.78 8.63
CA LYS A 259 -42.06 -15.48 8.45
C LYS A 259 -42.77 -16.49 7.54
N ASN A 260 -42.05 -17.10 6.60
CA ASN A 260 -42.55 -18.08 5.63
C ASN A 260 -41.87 -19.45 5.82
N LYS A 261 -42.11 -20.08 6.98
CA LYS A 261 -41.52 -21.36 7.40
C LYS A 261 -41.95 -22.57 6.55
N ASN A 262 -42.92 -22.40 5.64
CA ASN A 262 -43.52 -23.48 4.83
C ASN A 262 -42.87 -23.67 3.44
N GLY A 263 -41.73 -23.04 3.14
CA GLY A 263 -40.93 -23.35 1.96
C GLY A 263 -41.60 -23.07 0.60
N THR A 264 -42.75 -22.38 0.57
CA THR A 264 -43.33 -21.90 -0.69
C THR A 264 -42.53 -20.70 -1.14
N CYS A 265 -41.51 -20.98 -1.96
CA CYS A 265 -40.69 -19.98 -2.60
C CYS A 265 -41.61 -19.07 -3.43
N LYS A 266 -41.92 -17.86 -2.93
CA LYS A 266 -42.62 -16.78 -3.68
C LYS A 266 -41.79 -16.24 -4.85
N VAL A 267 -40.80 -17.00 -5.31
CA VAL A 267 -39.83 -16.67 -6.35
C VAL A 267 -40.24 -17.29 -7.70
N THR A 268 -41.23 -18.18 -7.75
CA THR A 268 -41.78 -18.75 -8.98
C THR A 268 -42.75 -17.84 -9.74
N GLY A 269 -42.96 -16.60 -9.29
CA GLY A 269 -43.94 -15.67 -9.88
C GLY A 269 -43.39 -14.44 -10.58
N ASN A 270 -42.10 -14.34 -10.87
CA ASN A 270 -41.56 -13.11 -11.47
C ASN A 270 -41.52 -13.21 -13.00
N GLU A 271 -42.70 -13.20 -13.63
CA GLU A 271 -42.85 -13.10 -15.10
C GLU A 271 -41.94 -12.01 -15.70
N ARG A 272 -41.71 -10.91 -14.98
CA ARG A 272 -40.78 -9.85 -15.39
C ARG A 272 -39.33 -10.32 -15.45
N ARG A 273 -38.84 -11.08 -14.47
CA ARG A 273 -37.47 -11.61 -14.47
C ARG A 273 -37.30 -12.63 -15.59
N GLN A 274 -38.26 -13.53 -15.78
CA GLN A 274 -38.26 -14.47 -16.90
C GLN A 274 -38.35 -13.76 -18.26
N LYS A 275 -39.17 -12.71 -18.41
CA LYS A 275 -39.25 -11.88 -19.63
C LYS A 275 -37.94 -11.15 -19.90
N ILE A 276 -37.27 -10.61 -18.88
CA ILE A 276 -35.95 -9.96 -19.03
C ILE A 276 -34.89 -10.98 -19.43
N PHE A 277 -34.84 -12.13 -18.75
CA PHE A 277 -33.89 -13.21 -19.08
C PHE A 277 -34.15 -13.79 -20.48
N ALA A 278 -35.42 -13.94 -20.87
CA ALA A 278 -35.82 -14.38 -22.21
C ALA A 278 -35.48 -13.34 -23.28
N ARG A 279 -35.65 -12.04 -23.02
CA ARG A 279 -35.21 -10.96 -23.93
C ARG A 279 -33.69 -10.93 -24.06
N LEU A 280 -32.96 -11.02 -22.94
CA LEU A 280 -31.49 -11.10 -22.95
C LEU A 280 -31.02 -12.33 -23.74
N LYS A 281 -31.65 -13.49 -23.51
CA LYS A 281 -31.37 -14.73 -24.24
C LYS A 281 -31.73 -14.63 -25.73
N ALA A 282 -32.83 -13.98 -26.09
CA ALA A 282 -33.20 -13.75 -27.50
C ALA A 282 -32.24 -12.77 -28.20
N ILE A 283 -31.74 -11.76 -27.50
CA ILE A 283 -30.72 -10.84 -28.01
C ILE A 283 -29.39 -11.58 -28.23
N THR A 284 -29.00 -12.48 -27.33
CA THR A 284 -27.78 -13.29 -27.49
C THR A 284 -27.95 -14.45 -28.49
N GLN A 285 -29.14 -15.03 -28.63
CA GLN A 285 -29.44 -16.11 -29.57
C GLN A 285 -29.80 -15.65 -30.99
N ASN A 286 -30.11 -14.36 -31.20
CA ASN A 286 -30.37 -13.84 -32.54
C ASN A 286 -29.14 -13.95 -33.47
N LYS A 287 -29.42 -14.00 -34.78
CA LYS A 287 -28.47 -14.31 -35.87
C LYS A 287 -27.32 -13.30 -36.03
N THR A 288 -27.38 -12.12 -35.42
CA THR A 288 -26.32 -11.12 -35.51
C THR A 288 -25.30 -11.29 -34.39
N PHE A 289 -24.32 -12.17 -34.64
CA PHE A 289 -23.12 -12.36 -33.82
C PHE A 289 -22.53 -11.06 -33.25
N PHE A 290 -22.60 -9.97 -34.02
CA PHE A 290 -22.13 -8.63 -33.65
C PHE A 290 -22.86 -8.00 -32.45
N ILE A 291 -24.17 -8.19 -32.30
CA ILE A 291 -24.92 -7.64 -31.15
C ILE A 291 -24.53 -8.35 -29.86
N ALA A 292 -24.32 -9.67 -29.94
CA ALA A 292 -23.84 -10.46 -28.80
C ALA A 292 -22.40 -10.03 -28.39
N LEU A 293 -21.56 -9.71 -29.37
CA LEU A 293 -20.20 -9.22 -29.14
C LEU A 293 -20.21 -7.89 -28.37
N ILE A 294 -20.98 -6.90 -28.85
CA ILE A 294 -21.13 -5.60 -28.18
C ILE A 294 -21.72 -5.78 -26.77
N GLY A 295 -22.74 -6.64 -26.62
CA GLY A 295 -23.36 -6.92 -25.34
C GLY A 295 -22.37 -7.47 -24.32
N ILE A 296 -21.45 -8.33 -24.74
CA ILE A 296 -20.40 -8.87 -23.86
C ILE A 296 -19.36 -7.82 -23.47
N ILE A 297 -18.96 -6.96 -24.41
CA ILE A 297 -18.00 -5.87 -24.10
C ILE A 297 -18.62 -4.91 -23.09
N LEU A 298 -19.87 -4.49 -23.29
CA LEU A 298 -20.60 -3.64 -22.34
C LEU A 298 -20.79 -4.31 -20.99
N LEU A 299 -21.07 -5.62 -20.98
CA LEU A 299 -21.16 -6.39 -19.75
C LEU A 299 -19.82 -6.40 -19.01
N ALA A 300 -18.70 -6.67 -19.71
CA ALA A 300 -17.37 -6.65 -19.12
C ALA A 300 -17.04 -5.28 -18.50
N PHE A 301 -17.33 -4.19 -19.22
CA PHE A 301 -17.15 -2.84 -18.69
C PHE A 301 -17.96 -2.57 -17.43
N ALA A 302 -19.26 -2.89 -17.44
CA ALA A 302 -20.15 -2.67 -16.29
C ALA A 302 -19.71 -3.48 -15.06
N VAL A 303 -19.23 -4.71 -15.28
CA VAL A 303 -18.74 -5.59 -14.22
C VAL A 303 -17.47 -5.02 -13.59
N ASN A 304 -16.48 -4.64 -14.41
CA ASN A 304 -15.23 -4.07 -13.91
C ASN A 304 -15.46 -2.73 -13.17
N LEU A 305 -16.47 -1.95 -13.58
CA LEU A 305 -16.85 -0.72 -12.89
C LEU A 305 -17.40 -1.00 -11.47
N VAL A 306 -18.21 -2.04 -11.32
CA VAL A 306 -18.73 -2.46 -10.01
C VAL A 306 -17.63 -3.10 -9.16
N GLU A 307 -16.77 -3.90 -9.77
CA GLU A 307 -15.61 -4.53 -9.13
C GLU A 307 -14.64 -3.48 -8.56
N LEU A 308 -14.33 -2.45 -9.34
CA LEU A 308 -13.50 -1.32 -8.90
C LEU A 308 -13.99 -0.74 -7.58
N ILE A 309 -15.31 -0.62 -7.40
CA ILE A 309 -15.91 -0.11 -6.16
C ILE A 309 -15.81 -1.13 -5.02
N CYS A 310 -16.00 -2.42 -5.32
CA CYS A 310 -16.00 -3.49 -4.32
C CYS A 310 -14.58 -3.85 -3.83
N SER A 311 -13.55 -3.71 -4.66
CA SER A 311 -12.17 -4.18 -4.39
C SER A 311 -11.06 -3.18 -4.74
N ALA A 312 -11.35 -1.89 -4.92
CA ALA A 312 -10.37 -0.81 -5.18
C ALA A 312 -9.08 -0.83 -4.35
N GLY A 313 -9.13 -1.35 -3.12
CA GLY A 313 -7.96 -1.46 -2.26
C GLY A 313 -6.86 -2.38 -2.82
N LEU A 314 -7.22 -3.46 -3.52
CA LEU A 314 -6.24 -4.41 -4.06
C LEU A 314 -5.41 -3.81 -5.21
N PRO A 315 -6.02 -3.19 -6.25
CA PRO A 315 -5.28 -2.44 -7.27
C PRO A 315 -4.43 -1.30 -6.69
N ALA A 316 -4.92 -0.59 -5.67
CA ALA A 316 -4.19 0.51 -5.04
C ALA A 316 -2.88 0.02 -4.39
N VAL A 317 -2.95 -1.06 -3.62
CA VAL A 317 -1.77 -1.67 -2.99
C VAL A 317 -0.81 -2.22 -4.05
N TYR A 318 -1.33 -2.88 -5.08
CA TYR A 318 -0.50 -3.47 -6.14
C TYR A 318 0.23 -2.41 -6.97
N THR A 319 -0.47 -1.34 -7.38
CA THR A 319 0.14 -0.21 -8.10
C THR A 319 1.21 0.47 -7.26
N GLN A 320 0.99 0.63 -5.95
CA GLN A 320 2.01 1.12 -5.03
C GLN A 320 3.25 0.21 -5.02
N ILE A 321 3.08 -1.11 -4.93
CA ILE A 321 4.20 -2.06 -4.96
C ILE A 321 4.97 -1.99 -6.29
N LEU A 322 4.26 -1.86 -7.42
CA LEU A 322 4.90 -1.67 -8.73
C LEU A 322 5.70 -0.36 -8.79
N THR A 323 5.16 0.75 -8.27
CA THR A 323 5.86 2.04 -8.20
C THR A 323 7.13 2.00 -7.36
N LEU A 324 7.14 1.20 -6.31
CA LEU A 324 8.29 1.03 -5.41
C LEU A 324 9.33 0.03 -5.94
N SER A 325 8.97 -0.79 -6.92
CA SER A 325 9.85 -1.84 -7.47
C SER A 325 10.81 -1.36 -8.56
N ASP A 326 10.81 -0.05 -8.86
CA ASP A 326 11.70 0.64 -9.81
C ASP A 326 11.90 -0.11 -11.15
N LEU A 327 10.79 -0.57 -11.72
CA LEU A 327 10.76 -1.36 -12.96
C LEU A 327 11.00 -0.47 -14.18
N SER A 328 11.74 -0.98 -15.17
CA SER A 328 11.83 -0.36 -16.50
C SER A 328 10.44 -0.22 -17.14
N HIS A 329 10.24 0.75 -18.05
CA HIS A 329 8.95 0.98 -18.72
C HIS A 329 8.36 -0.23 -19.46
N LEU A 330 9.19 -1.21 -19.85
CA LEU A 330 8.76 -2.44 -20.53
C LEU A 330 8.41 -3.60 -19.57
N SER A 331 8.80 -3.47 -18.29
CA SER A 331 8.55 -4.45 -17.24
C SER A 331 7.38 -4.10 -16.31
N TYR A 332 6.76 -2.92 -16.51
CA TYR A 332 5.49 -2.51 -15.92
C TYR A 332 4.30 -3.20 -16.61
#